data_AF-A0A0S7EUB1-F1
#
_entry.id   AF-A0A0S7EUB1-F1
#
_cell.length_a   1.000
_cell.length_b   1.000
_cell.length_c   1.000
_cell.angle_alpha   90.00
_cell.angle_beta   90.00
_cell.angle_gamma   90.00
#
_symmetry.space_group_name_H-M   'P 1'
#
loop_
_entity.id
_entity.type
_entity.pdbx_description
1 polymer ?
#
loop_
_entity_poly.entity_id
_entity_poly.type
_entity_poly.pdbx_seq_one_letter_code
_entity_poly.pdbx_strand_id
1 'polypeptide(L)'
;QRASNGTPSSWEVRVLNCSEDELVKSQDWFQRLDPRFHQFVLHRNCRYFPMLINHPEKCADGQVHLIMVIKSVIEQHDRREAVRKTWGREGTVNGKKIKTLFLLGTPTTGKDTKNLQKLIEYEDQIYQDILQWDFMDTFFNLTLKEVNFLKWFNIYCPGVQFIFKGDDDV
;
A
#
# COMPACT_ATOMS: atom_id res chain seq x y z
N GLN A 1 3.87 30.22 16.24
CA GLN A 1 4.64 29.10 16.81
C GLN A 1 4.33 27.86 15.98
N ARG A 2 5.31 27.38 15.19
CA ARG A 2 5.16 26.23 14.29
C ARG A 2 5.14 24.99 15.19
N ALA A 3 4.02 24.27 15.24
CA ALA A 3 3.97 22.99 15.92
C ALA A 3 4.97 22.05 15.22
N SER A 4 6.02 21.69 15.94
CA SER A 4 6.87 20.55 15.62
C SER A 4 6.06 19.28 15.86
N ASN A 5 5.14 18.96 14.94
CA ASN A 5 4.61 17.61 14.86
C ASN A 5 5.75 16.75 14.34
N GLY A 6 6.46 16.08 15.26
CA GLY A 6 7.45 15.08 14.91
C GLY A 6 6.83 14.10 13.93
N THR A 7 7.55 13.82 12.85
CA THR A 7 7.21 12.74 11.93
C THR A 7 7.02 11.47 12.76
N PRO A 8 5.90 10.72 12.61
CA PRO A 8 5.69 9.50 13.37
C PRO A 8 6.89 8.56 13.19
N SER A 9 7.41 8.00 14.28
CA SER A 9 8.60 7.14 14.24
C SER A 9 8.28 5.69 13.87
N SER A 10 7.00 5.32 13.83
CA SER A 10 6.56 3.96 13.49
C SER A 10 5.10 3.94 13.01
N TRP A 11 4.70 2.83 12.37
CA TRP A 11 3.31 2.59 11.98
C TRP A 11 2.46 2.16 13.19
N GLU A 12 1.70 3.09 13.75
CA GLU A 12 0.93 2.87 14.99
C GLU A 12 -0.49 2.29 14.77
N VAL A 13 -0.95 2.20 13.52
CA VAL A 13 -2.30 1.72 13.23
C VAL A 13 -2.32 0.19 13.36
N ARG A 14 -2.79 -0.30 14.50
CA ARG A 14 -2.88 -1.75 14.80
C ARG A 14 -4.28 -2.31 14.62
N VAL A 15 -5.30 -1.49 14.83
CA VAL A 15 -6.71 -1.84 14.69
C VAL A 15 -7.38 -0.72 13.92
N LEU A 16 -8.20 -1.08 12.94
CA LEU A 16 -9.07 -0.12 12.27
C LEU A 16 -10.37 0.03 13.07
N ASN A 17 -10.52 1.16 13.78
CA ASN A 17 -11.82 1.55 14.30
C ASN A 17 -12.49 2.49 13.30
N CYS A 18 -13.10 1.90 12.28
CA CYS A 18 -13.76 2.60 11.19
C CYS A 18 -15.27 2.37 11.27
N SER A 19 -16.04 3.44 11.28
CA SER A 19 -17.49 3.41 11.21
C SER A 19 -17.99 4.27 10.06
N GLU A 20 -19.15 3.90 9.53
CA GLU A 20 -19.81 4.63 8.47
C GLU A 20 -20.15 6.07 8.90
N ASP A 21 -20.00 7.00 7.96
CA ASP A 21 -20.43 8.38 8.13
C ASP A 21 -21.96 8.49 8.00
N GLU A 22 -22.68 8.27 9.11
CA GLU A 22 -24.15 8.29 9.17
C GLU A 22 -24.75 9.62 8.69
N LEU A 23 -24.02 10.73 8.83
CA LEU A 23 -24.47 12.04 8.35
C LEU A 23 -24.58 12.11 6.83
N VAL A 24 -23.82 11.28 6.12
CA VAL A 24 -23.85 11.21 4.66
C VAL A 24 -25.04 10.37 4.18
N LYS A 25 -25.43 9.33 4.92
CA LYS A 25 -26.59 8.49 4.56
C LYS A 25 -27.88 9.28 4.44
N SER A 26 -28.06 10.31 5.27
CA SER A 26 -29.26 11.14 5.27
C SER A 26 -29.33 12.17 4.15
N GLN A 27 -28.29 12.30 3.33
CA GLN A 27 -28.23 13.32 2.28
C GLN A 27 -28.93 12.89 0.99
N ASP A 28 -29.74 13.78 0.41
CA ASP A 28 -30.49 13.50 -0.83
C ASP A 28 -29.61 13.14 -2.03
N TRP A 29 -28.40 13.70 -2.10
CA TRP A 29 -27.45 13.39 -3.17
C TRP A 29 -26.87 11.97 -3.01
N PHE A 30 -26.72 11.49 -1.78
CA PHE A 30 -26.20 10.15 -1.50
C PHE A 30 -27.22 9.08 -1.88
N GLN A 31 -28.49 9.29 -1.57
CA GLN A 31 -29.58 8.38 -1.97
C GLN A 31 -29.70 8.23 -3.50
N ARG A 32 -29.30 9.25 -4.25
CA ARG A 32 -29.29 9.25 -5.72
C ARG A 32 -27.97 8.75 -6.32
N LEU A 33 -26.95 8.53 -5.49
CA LEU A 33 -25.65 8.03 -5.93
C LEU A 33 -25.78 6.58 -6.40
N ASP A 34 -25.05 6.21 -7.44
CA ASP A 34 -24.96 4.81 -7.89
C ASP A 34 -24.48 3.93 -6.70
N PRO A 35 -25.20 2.83 -6.37
CA PRO A 35 -24.91 1.98 -5.22
C PRO A 35 -23.46 1.50 -5.13
N ARG A 36 -22.76 1.39 -6.27
CA ARG A 36 -21.35 0.97 -6.31
C ARG A 36 -20.41 1.96 -5.60
N PHE A 37 -20.81 3.22 -5.45
CA PHE A 37 -20.01 4.22 -4.74
C PHE A 37 -20.42 4.40 -3.27
N HIS A 38 -21.51 3.78 -2.83
CA HIS A 38 -22.03 3.98 -1.47
C HIS A 38 -21.00 3.59 -0.42
N GLN A 39 -20.42 2.40 -0.53
CA GLN A 39 -19.43 1.92 0.42
C GLN A 39 -18.19 2.84 0.48
N PHE A 40 -17.70 3.30 -0.67
CA PHE A 40 -16.58 4.24 -0.75
C PHE A 40 -16.88 5.55 -0.04
N VAL A 41 -18.06 6.14 -0.28
CA VAL A 41 -18.46 7.41 0.31
C VAL A 41 -18.70 7.30 1.82
N LEU A 42 -19.34 6.22 2.27
CA LEU A 42 -19.62 5.99 3.69
C LEU A 42 -18.36 5.81 4.54
N HIS A 43 -17.29 5.28 3.95
CA HIS A 43 -16.04 4.98 4.66
C HIS A 43 -14.91 5.97 4.31
N ARG A 44 -15.22 7.12 3.71
CA ARG A 44 -14.23 8.13 3.25
C ARG A 44 -13.32 8.69 4.35
N ASN A 45 -13.77 8.62 5.61
CA ASN A 45 -13.03 8.98 6.82
C ASN A 45 -11.97 7.93 7.21
N CYS A 46 -12.08 6.70 6.71
CA CYS A 46 -11.21 5.59 7.05
C CYS A 46 -10.04 5.50 6.09
N ARG A 47 -8.92 6.13 6.49
CA ARG A 47 -7.79 6.37 5.57
C ARG A 47 -6.58 5.50 5.83
N TYR A 48 -6.36 5.10 7.08
CA TYR A 48 -5.16 4.34 7.48
C TYR A 48 -5.56 3.00 8.05
N PHE A 49 -4.93 1.94 7.53
CA PHE A 49 -5.27 0.56 7.85
C PHE A 49 -4.10 -0.16 8.54
N PRO A 50 -4.35 -1.20 9.33
CA PRO A 50 -3.29 -2.06 9.84
C PRO A 50 -2.43 -2.64 8.72
N MET A 51 -1.15 -2.86 9.00
CA MET A 51 -0.27 -3.58 8.09
C MET A 51 -0.26 -5.07 8.45
N LEU A 52 -0.35 -5.91 7.43
CA LEU A 52 -0.18 -7.35 7.53
C LEU A 52 1.27 -7.75 7.28
N ILE A 53 1.93 -7.06 6.34
CA ILE A 53 3.33 -7.28 5.95
C ILE A 53 4.02 -5.93 5.81
N ASN A 54 5.19 -5.78 6.43
CA ASN A 54 5.90 -4.52 6.57
C ASN A 54 7.43 -4.71 6.50
N HIS A 55 8.13 -3.78 5.85
CA HIS A 55 9.60 -3.77 5.68
C HIS A 55 10.26 -2.45 6.13
N PRO A 56 10.22 -2.08 7.42
CA PRO A 56 10.85 -0.85 7.92
C PRO A 56 12.35 -0.78 7.59
N GLU A 57 13.01 -1.92 7.39
CA GLU A 57 14.42 -2.05 7.03
C GLU A 57 14.75 -1.63 5.59
N LYS A 58 13.77 -1.51 4.68
CA LYS A 58 14.01 -1.33 3.23
C LYS A 58 14.86 -0.09 2.90
N CYS A 59 14.71 0.96 3.71
CA CYS A 59 15.41 2.24 3.57
C CYS A 59 16.33 2.57 4.76
N ALA A 60 16.54 1.63 5.69
CA ALA A 60 17.22 1.90 6.96
C ALA A 60 18.69 2.32 6.83
N ASP A 61 19.34 1.96 5.71
CA ASP A 61 20.73 2.38 5.44
C ASP A 61 20.86 3.84 4.96
N GLY A 62 19.75 4.51 4.63
CA GLY A 62 19.73 5.90 4.16
C GLY A 62 20.39 6.12 2.78
N GLN A 63 20.71 5.06 2.04
CA GLN A 63 21.43 5.13 0.76
C GLN A 63 20.53 4.96 -0.47
N VAL A 64 19.26 4.63 -0.27
CA VAL A 64 18.29 4.44 -1.36
C VAL A 64 18.06 5.76 -2.09
N HIS A 65 18.38 5.79 -3.39
CA HIS A 65 18.22 6.98 -4.23
C HIS A 65 16.84 7.02 -4.90
N LEU A 66 16.38 5.86 -5.37
CA LEU A 66 15.09 5.67 -6.02
C LEU A 66 14.38 4.48 -5.38
N ILE A 67 13.10 4.65 -5.06
CA ILE A 67 12.20 3.55 -4.74
C ILE A 67 11.17 3.36 -5.84
N MET A 68 11.10 2.15 -6.39
CA MET A 68 10.10 1.72 -7.35
C MET A 68 8.91 1.15 -6.58
N VAL A 69 7.74 1.73 -6.78
CA VAL A 69 6.54 1.45 -5.99
C VAL A 69 5.47 0.98 -6.94
N ILE A 70 5.23 -0.32 -6.93
CA ILE A 70 4.43 -0.98 -7.95
C ILE A 70 3.13 -1.44 -7.31
N LYS A 71 2.01 -0.90 -7.81
CA LYS A 71 0.69 -1.39 -7.41
C LYS A 71 0.50 -2.79 -7.99
N SER A 72 0.12 -3.73 -7.13
CA SER A 72 -0.24 -5.09 -7.51
C SER A 72 -1.42 -5.56 -6.66
N VAL A 73 -1.95 -6.73 -6.98
CA VAL A 73 -2.96 -7.43 -6.18
C VAL A 73 -2.44 -8.80 -5.78
N ILE A 74 -3.02 -9.36 -4.72
CA ILE A 74 -2.49 -10.56 -4.08
C ILE A 74 -2.28 -11.73 -5.06
N GLU A 75 -3.15 -11.89 -6.05
CA GLU A 75 -3.12 -12.98 -7.02
C GLU A 75 -2.02 -12.87 -8.08
N GLN A 76 -1.46 -11.67 -8.32
CA GLN A 76 -0.57 -11.41 -9.47
C GLN A 76 0.91 -11.72 -9.20
N HIS A 77 1.20 -12.92 -8.70
CA HIS A 77 2.56 -13.37 -8.39
C HIS A 77 3.48 -13.33 -9.63
N ASP A 78 2.99 -13.84 -10.76
CA ASP A 78 3.79 -13.91 -12.00
C ASP A 78 4.17 -12.53 -12.54
N ARG A 79 3.28 -11.54 -12.39
CA ARG A 79 3.56 -10.15 -12.78
C ARG A 79 4.65 -9.56 -11.89
N ARG A 80 4.54 -9.71 -10.57
CA ARG A 80 5.58 -9.25 -9.64
C ARG A 80 6.92 -9.90 -9.95
N GLU A 81 6.93 -11.20 -10.23
CA GLU A 81 8.13 -11.92 -10.60
C GLU A 81 8.75 -11.42 -11.91
N ALA A 82 7.92 -11.12 -12.92
CA ALA A 82 8.39 -10.51 -14.17
C ALA A 82 9.02 -9.14 -13.91
N VAL A 83 8.39 -8.29 -13.10
CA VAL A 83 8.93 -6.98 -12.68
C VAL A 83 10.29 -7.15 -11.99
N ARG A 84 10.41 -8.05 -11.01
CA ARG A 84 11.68 -8.34 -10.30
C ARG A 84 12.81 -8.77 -11.24
N LYS A 85 12.48 -9.59 -12.24
CA LYS A 85 13.46 -10.12 -13.22
C LYS A 85 13.82 -9.14 -14.32
N THR A 86 13.05 -8.06 -14.49
CA THR A 86 13.20 -7.13 -15.61
C THR A 86 13.40 -5.69 -15.11
N TRP A 87 12.41 -4.82 -15.31
CA TRP A 87 12.53 -3.37 -15.16
C TRP A 87 12.48 -2.90 -13.71
N GLY A 88 11.97 -3.70 -12.79
CA GLY A 88 11.92 -3.42 -11.35
C GLY A 88 13.03 -4.12 -10.55
N ARG A 89 14.11 -4.56 -11.20
CA ARG A 89 15.21 -5.25 -10.55
C ARG A 89 15.93 -4.34 -9.55
N GLU A 90 16.04 -4.79 -8.30
CA GLU A 90 16.84 -4.09 -7.29
C GLU A 90 18.34 -4.12 -7.62
N GLY A 91 19.06 -3.06 -7.24
CA GLY A 91 20.50 -3.01 -7.40
C GLY A 91 21.06 -1.60 -7.34
N THR A 92 22.31 -1.46 -7.77
CA THR A 92 22.98 -0.16 -7.89
C THR A 92 23.30 0.08 -9.35
N VAL A 93 22.76 1.17 -9.91
CA VAL A 93 23.01 1.59 -11.29
C VAL A 93 23.69 2.95 -11.26
N ASN A 94 24.88 3.06 -11.85
CA ASN A 94 25.68 4.30 -11.84
C ASN A 94 25.86 4.92 -10.44
N GLY A 95 26.09 4.07 -9.43
CA GLY A 95 26.24 4.49 -8.03
C GLY A 95 24.94 4.90 -7.34
N LYS A 96 23.77 4.78 -7.99
CA LYS A 96 22.46 5.04 -7.41
C LYS A 96 21.79 3.75 -6.99
N LYS A 97 21.48 3.62 -5.70
CA LYS A 97 20.79 2.45 -5.16
C LYS A 97 19.29 2.52 -5.44
N ILE A 98 18.76 1.46 -6.04
CA ILE A 98 17.37 1.29 -6.43
C ILE A 98 16.78 0.14 -5.62
N LYS A 99 15.61 0.38 -5.04
CA LYS A 99 14.82 -0.60 -4.30
C LYS A 99 13.42 -0.70 -4.88
N THR A 100 12.79 -1.86 -4.75
CA THR A 100 11.44 -2.11 -5.28
C THR A 100 10.53 -2.55 -4.15
N LEU A 101 9.29 -2.06 -4.18
CA LEU A 101 8.22 -2.44 -3.27
C LEU A 101 6.94 -2.67 -4.07
N PHE A 102 6.22 -3.74 -3.72
CA PHE A 102 4.87 -4.02 -4.21
C PHE A 102 3.84 -3.62 -3.17
N LEU A 103 2.83 -2.88 -3.59
CA LEU A 103 1.73 -2.44 -2.72
C LEU A 103 0.53 -3.36 -2.90
N LEU A 104 0.11 -4.04 -1.85
CA LEU A 104 -1.00 -5.01 -1.84
C LEU A 104 -2.06 -4.64 -0.80
N GLY A 105 -3.31 -4.98 -1.08
CA GLY A 105 -4.38 -5.10 -0.08
C GLY A 105 -4.72 -6.56 0.19
N THR A 106 -5.84 -6.79 0.86
CA THR A 106 -6.44 -8.12 1.03
C THR A 106 -7.31 -8.48 -0.18
N PRO A 107 -7.45 -9.78 -0.52
CA PRO A 107 -8.24 -10.20 -1.67
C PRO A 107 -9.72 -9.79 -1.55
N THR A 108 -10.36 -9.64 -2.72
CA THR A 108 -11.80 -9.35 -2.81
C THR A 108 -12.67 -10.54 -2.33
N THR A 109 -13.92 -10.24 -1.99
CA THR A 109 -14.88 -11.27 -1.54
C THR A 109 -15.04 -12.40 -2.55
N GLY A 110 -15.10 -13.64 -2.07
CA GLY A 110 -15.26 -14.83 -2.91
C GLY A 110 -13.95 -15.48 -3.37
N LYS A 111 -12.79 -14.91 -2.99
CA LYS A 111 -11.47 -15.51 -3.17
C LYS A 111 -11.07 -16.37 -1.98
N ASP A 112 -10.16 -17.32 -2.21
CA ASP A 112 -9.56 -18.14 -1.15
C ASP A 112 -8.50 -17.35 -0.38
N THR A 113 -8.96 -16.44 0.48
CA THR A 113 -8.11 -15.52 1.25
C THR A 113 -7.03 -16.25 2.04
N LYS A 114 -7.34 -17.42 2.62
CA LYS A 114 -6.37 -18.14 3.48
C LYS A 114 -5.20 -18.70 2.67
N ASN A 115 -5.48 -19.31 1.51
CA ASN A 115 -4.42 -19.86 0.69
C ASN A 115 -3.63 -18.75 -0.03
N LEU A 116 -4.30 -17.70 -0.52
CA LEU A 116 -3.63 -16.54 -1.11
C LEU A 116 -2.71 -15.84 -0.09
N GLN A 117 -3.16 -15.68 1.15
CA GLN A 117 -2.33 -15.06 2.20
C GLN A 117 -1.07 -15.88 2.48
N LYS A 118 -1.17 -17.22 2.58
CA LYS A 118 -0.01 -18.10 2.77
C LYS A 118 0.98 -18.02 1.61
N LEU A 119 0.48 -17.91 0.37
CA LEU A 119 1.35 -17.78 -0.82
C LEU A 119 2.12 -16.47 -0.80
N ILE A 120 1.48 -15.37 -0.38
CA ILE A 120 2.17 -14.08 -0.21
C ILE A 120 3.17 -14.12 0.93
N GLU A 121 2.83 -14.69 2.08
CA GLU A 121 3.77 -14.81 3.20
C GLU A 121 5.02 -15.58 2.76
N TYR A 122 4.86 -16.61 1.94
CA TYR A 122 6.00 -17.33 1.36
C TYR A 122 6.79 -16.50 0.35
N GLU A 123 6.12 -15.76 -0.53
CA GLU A 123 6.77 -14.83 -1.47
C GLU A 123 7.56 -13.76 -0.71
N ASP A 124 6.97 -13.20 0.34
CA ASP A 124 7.56 -12.15 1.16
C ASP A 124 8.81 -12.62 1.91
N GLN A 125 8.78 -13.84 2.44
CA GLN A 125 9.94 -14.47 3.07
C GLN A 125 11.16 -14.56 2.14
N ILE A 126 10.94 -14.66 0.83
CA ILE A 126 12.00 -14.78 -0.17
C ILE A 126 12.49 -13.39 -0.62
N TYR A 127 11.56 -12.49 -0.94
CA TYR A 127 11.89 -11.25 -1.65
C TYR A 127 11.91 -10.00 -0.77
N GLN A 128 11.22 -10.00 0.37
CA GLN A 128 11.16 -8.89 1.33
C GLN A 128 10.86 -7.54 0.66
N ASP A 129 9.87 -7.55 -0.23
CA ASP A 129 9.50 -6.42 -1.06
C ASP A 129 7.99 -6.18 -1.11
N ILE A 130 7.22 -6.76 -0.20
CA ILE A 130 5.76 -6.63 -0.18
C ILE A 130 5.33 -5.74 0.99
N LEU A 131 4.60 -4.68 0.69
CA LEU A 131 3.82 -3.95 1.69
C LEU A 131 2.36 -4.33 1.54
N GLN A 132 1.78 -4.91 2.59
CA GLN A 132 0.39 -5.33 2.60
C GLN A 132 -0.37 -4.64 3.72
N TRP A 133 -1.48 -3.98 3.37
CA TRP A 133 -2.42 -3.40 4.33
C TRP A 133 -3.72 -4.20 4.39
N ASP A 134 -4.35 -4.18 5.55
CA ASP A 134 -5.60 -4.87 5.83
C ASP A 134 -6.82 -4.06 5.32
N PHE A 135 -6.86 -3.80 4.01
CA PHE A 135 -8.04 -3.30 3.32
C PHE A 135 -8.27 -4.08 2.03
N MET A 136 -9.52 -4.25 1.64
CA MET A 136 -9.87 -5.00 0.43
C MET A 136 -9.37 -4.28 -0.81
N ASP A 137 -8.58 -4.98 -1.62
CA ASP A 137 -7.96 -4.45 -2.83
C ASP A 137 -8.98 -4.37 -3.96
N THR A 138 -9.53 -3.18 -4.18
CA THR A 138 -10.51 -2.90 -5.22
C THR A 138 -10.09 -1.67 -6.01
N PHE A 139 -10.62 -1.51 -7.22
CA PHE A 139 -10.38 -0.31 -8.03
C PHE A 139 -10.67 0.99 -7.28
N PHE A 140 -11.76 1.04 -6.49
CA PHE A 140 -12.12 2.23 -5.71
C PHE A 140 -11.18 2.47 -4.52
N ASN A 141 -10.53 1.42 -4.01
CA ASN A 141 -9.59 1.52 -2.89
C ASN A 141 -8.14 1.78 -3.33
N LEU A 142 -7.87 1.97 -4.63
CA LEU A 142 -6.53 2.36 -5.09
C LEU A 142 -6.04 3.64 -4.41
N THR A 143 -6.91 4.62 -4.15
CA THR A 143 -6.53 5.84 -3.42
C THR A 143 -6.11 5.53 -1.97
N LEU A 144 -6.72 4.53 -1.31
CA LEU A 144 -6.31 4.09 0.02
C LEU A 144 -4.91 3.47 -0.01
N LYS A 145 -4.61 2.67 -1.03
CA LYS A 145 -3.28 2.12 -1.27
C LYS A 145 -2.22 3.22 -1.30
N GLU A 146 -2.50 4.31 -2.01
CA GLU A 146 -1.62 5.48 -2.09
C GLU A 146 -1.43 6.19 -0.77
N VAL A 147 -2.52 6.51 -0.08
CA VAL A 147 -2.46 7.25 1.19
C VAL A 147 -1.70 6.46 2.25
N ASN A 148 -1.89 5.13 2.28
CA ASN A 148 -1.17 4.26 3.20
C ASN A 148 0.32 4.16 2.84
N PHE A 149 0.66 3.98 1.56
CA PHE A 149 2.05 4.00 1.11
C PHE A 149 2.75 5.32 1.42
N LEU A 150 2.13 6.47 1.12
CA LEU A 150 2.75 7.78 1.36
C LEU A 150 3.03 8.01 2.85
N LYS A 151 2.12 7.59 3.73
CA LYS A 151 2.36 7.62 5.19
C LYS A 151 3.53 6.70 5.57
N TRP A 152 3.57 5.47 5.03
CA TRP A 152 4.63 4.51 5.30
C TRP A 152 5.99 5.05 4.84
N PHE A 153 6.06 5.61 3.63
CA PHE A 153 7.26 6.20 3.05
C PHE A 153 7.77 7.37 3.89
N ASN A 154 6.87 8.22 4.38
CA ASN A 154 7.24 9.35 5.25
C ASN A 154 7.86 8.90 6.59
N ILE A 155 7.43 7.74 7.11
CA ILE A 155 7.95 7.16 8.36
C ILE A 155 9.30 6.48 8.11
N TYR A 156 9.39 5.61 7.10
CA TYR A 156 10.50 4.66 6.97
C TYR A 156 11.55 5.04 5.92
N CYS A 157 11.23 5.92 4.97
CA CYS A 157 12.10 6.30 3.86
C CYS A 157 12.29 7.83 3.70
N PRO A 158 12.44 8.63 4.78
CA PRO A 158 12.46 10.10 4.67
C PRO A 158 13.63 10.67 3.86
N GLY A 159 14.71 9.90 3.67
CA GLY A 159 15.91 10.31 2.94
C GLY A 159 15.93 9.97 1.44
N VAL A 160 14.93 9.26 0.94
CA VAL A 160 14.88 8.83 -0.47
C VAL A 160 14.57 10.03 -1.37
N GLN A 161 15.31 10.18 -2.46
CA GLN A 161 15.22 11.36 -3.33
C GLN A 161 14.08 11.25 -4.36
N PHE A 162 13.81 10.05 -4.87
CA PHE A 162 12.82 9.84 -5.92
C PHE A 162 11.93 8.63 -5.64
N ILE A 163 10.67 8.76 -6.06
CA ILE A 163 9.70 7.66 -6.11
C ILE A 163 9.32 7.48 -7.58
N PHE A 164 9.50 6.27 -8.11
CA PHE A 164 8.85 5.85 -9.34
C PHE A 164 7.60 5.07 -8.95
N LYS A 165 6.45 5.43 -9.51
CA LYS A 165 5.19 4.76 -9.23
C LYS A 165 4.65 4.14 -10.51
N GLY A 166 4.29 2.86 -10.46
CA GLY A 166 3.80 2.11 -11.61
C GLY A 166 2.73 1.08 -11.26
N ASP A 167 2.19 0.45 -12.30
CA ASP A 167 1.33 -0.72 -12.22
C ASP A 167 2.13 -1.97 -12.65
N ASP A 168 1.66 -3.16 -12.27
CA ASP A 168 2.37 -4.43 -12.53
C ASP A 168 2.22 -4.99 -13.95
N ASP A 169 1.48 -4.29 -14.82
CA ASP A 169 1.20 -4.67 -16.22
C ASP A 169 1.67 -3.66 -17.27
N VAL A 170 2.61 -2.80 -16.90
CA VAL A 170 3.32 -1.89 -17.83
C VAL A 170 4.47 -2.60 -18.53
#